data_AF-A0A3D4H0Y5-F1
#
_entry.id   AF-A0A3D4H0Y5-F1
#
_cell.length_a   1.000
_cell.length_b   1.000
_cell.length_c   1.000
_cell.angle_alpha   90.00
_cell.angle_beta   90.00
_cell.angle_gamma   90.00
#
_symmetry.space_group_name_H-M   'P 1'
#
loop_
_entity.id
_entity.type
_entity.pdbx_description
1 polymer ?
#
loop_
_entity_poly.entity_id
_entity_poly.type
_entity_poly.pdbx_seq_one_letter_code
_entity_poly.pdbx_strand_id
1 'polypeptide(L)'
;MERSTESRTGPLYVVAIGAITNIATALLLDPGLVERIVVVWLGGHPTYWPTASEFNLKQDIHASQIIFDSGVPLVHVPCKNVAEHVKTTLPEIERYVKGQGTIGDYLHEIFLGYNKDHYARSKEIWDVATIAYLVNPNWVPSEIMLSPVLNPDLTWDVADRSRHPIRVATNARRDPIFRDLFSKLADHASHG
;
A
#
# COMPACT_ATOMS: atom_id res chain seq x y z
N MET A 1 -5.31 1.04 21.92
CA MET A 1 -4.27 -0.02 21.96
C MET A 1 -4.73 -1.26 22.75
N GLU A 2 -6.03 -1.54 22.85
CA GLU A 2 -6.55 -2.50 23.85
C GLU A 2 -7.27 -3.72 23.23
N ARG A 3 -7.13 -3.96 21.92
CA ARG A 3 -7.78 -5.09 21.21
C ARG A 3 -6.82 -6.05 20.50
N SER A 4 -5.52 -5.99 20.78
CA SER A 4 -4.53 -6.86 20.09
C SER A 4 -4.04 -8.05 20.93
N THR A 5 -4.66 -8.34 22.08
CA THR A 5 -4.24 -9.39 23.02
C THR A 5 -5.04 -10.69 22.93
N GLU A 6 -5.99 -10.82 22.01
CA GLU A 6 -6.65 -12.11 21.78
C GLU A 6 -5.69 -13.11 21.13
N SER A 7 -5.75 -14.37 21.57
CA SER A 7 -4.93 -15.44 21.02
C SER A 7 -5.23 -15.65 19.54
N ARG A 8 -4.31 -15.22 18.67
CA ARG A 8 -4.41 -15.40 17.22
C ARG A 8 -3.65 -16.62 16.76
N THR A 9 -4.27 -17.41 15.89
CA THR A 9 -3.58 -18.44 15.10
C THR A 9 -2.92 -17.80 13.88
N GLY A 10 -1.83 -17.08 14.08
CA GLY A 10 -1.01 -16.48 13.00
C GLY A 10 -0.76 -14.97 13.13
N PRO A 11 0.22 -14.44 12.37
CA PRO A 11 0.69 -13.06 12.53
C PRO A 11 -0.38 -12.04 12.15
N LEU A 12 -0.38 -10.89 12.82
CA LEU A 12 -1.23 -9.73 12.50
C LEU A 12 -0.67 -8.97 11.30
N TYR A 13 -1.46 -8.88 10.23
CA TYR A 13 -1.14 -8.02 9.11
C TYR A 13 -1.56 -6.59 9.43
N VAL A 14 -0.60 -5.67 9.43
CA VAL A 14 -0.81 -4.24 9.64
C VAL A 14 -0.59 -3.55 8.30
N VAL A 15 -1.67 -3.01 7.74
CA VAL A 15 -1.62 -2.26 6.49
C VAL A 15 -1.39 -0.78 6.79
N ALA A 16 -0.35 -0.22 6.21
CA ALA A 16 -0.06 1.20 6.27
C ALA A 16 -0.19 1.84 4.88
N ILE A 17 -1.03 2.87 4.81
CA ILE A 17 -1.30 3.68 3.61
C ILE A 17 -0.97 5.16 3.85
N GLY A 18 -0.18 5.45 4.88
CA GLY A 18 0.26 6.78 5.28
C GLY A 18 1.72 6.77 5.75
N ALA A 19 2.14 7.86 6.38
CA ALA A 19 3.42 7.91 7.09
C ALA A 19 3.52 6.76 8.11
N ILE A 20 4.69 6.14 8.21
CA ILE A 20 4.86 4.86 8.93
C ILE A 20 5.19 5.03 10.42
N THR A 21 5.11 6.27 10.92
CA THR A 21 5.46 6.69 12.29
C THR A 21 4.89 5.76 13.36
N ASN A 22 3.59 5.50 13.32
CA ASN A 22 2.92 4.71 14.37
C ASN A 22 3.47 3.27 14.45
N ILE A 23 3.80 2.65 13.32
CA ILE A 23 4.34 1.28 13.29
C ILE A 23 5.79 1.28 13.74
N ALA A 24 6.60 2.23 13.28
CA ALA A 24 7.99 2.39 13.72
C ALA A 24 8.06 2.62 15.24
N THR A 25 7.23 3.52 15.78
CA THR A 25 7.14 3.75 17.23
C THR A 25 6.72 2.49 17.98
N ALA A 26 5.75 1.73 17.48
CA ALA A 26 5.35 0.48 18.12
C ALA A 26 6.50 -0.53 18.18
N LEU A 27 7.26 -0.69 17.08
CA LEU A 27 8.42 -1.58 17.04
C LEU A 27 9.56 -1.13 17.98
N LEU A 28 9.75 0.17 18.15
CA LEU A 28 10.73 0.69 19.12
C LEU A 28 10.30 0.44 20.57
N LEU A 29 9.01 0.58 20.87
CA LEU A 29 8.46 0.37 22.22
C LEU A 29 8.38 -1.12 22.59
N ASP A 30 8.15 -1.99 21.61
CA ASP A 30 8.04 -3.44 21.79
C ASP A 30 8.72 -4.17 20.62
N PRO A 31 10.05 -4.36 20.70
CA PRO A 31 10.81 -5.04 19.65
C PRO A 31 10.36 -6.47 19.37
N GLY A 32 9.69 -7.13 20.32
CA GLY A 32 9.12 -8.47 20.12
C GLY A 32 7.97 -8.49 19.09
N LEU A 33 7.42 -7.33 18.71
CA LEU A 33 6.39 -7.24 17.67
C LEU A 33 6.86 -7.77 16.32
N VAL A 34 8.17 -7.77 16.04
CA VAL A 34 8.73 -8.32 14.79
C VAL A 34 8.33 -9.78 14.56
N GLU A 35 8.08 -10.54 15.61
CA GLU A 35 7.66 -11.95 15.54
C GLU A 35 6.13 -12.12 15.43
N ARG A 36 5.37 -11.06 15.70
CA ARG A 36 3.89 -11.11 15.82
C ARG A 36 3.16 -10.45 14.67
N ILE A 37 3.82 -9.58 13.90
CA ILE A 37 3.19 -8.79 12.84
C ILE A 37 3.86 -8.97 11.47
N VAL A 38 3.06 -8.75 10.43
CA VAL A 38 3.54 -8.52 9.06
C VAL A 38 3.09 -7.12 8.66
N VAL A 39 4.00 -6.30 8.18
CA VAL A 39 3.70 -4.94 7.73
C VAL A 39 3.51 -4.94 6.22
N VAL A 40 2.37 -4.44 5.74
CA VAL A 40 2.15 -4.17 4.30
C VAL A 40 2.09 -2.66 4.13
N TRP A 41 3.10 -2.07 3.50
CA TRP A 41 3.25 -0.62 3.48
C TRP A 41 3.34 -0.06 2.06
N LEU A 42 2.44 0.86 1.75
CA LEU A 42 2.51 1.75 0.60
C LEU A 42 3.39 2.95 0.94
N GLY A 43 4.59 2.98 0.36
CA GLY A 43 5.50 4.10 0.53
C GLY A 43 6.73 3.98 -0.37
N GLY A 44 7.38 5.09 -0.67
CA GLY A 44 8.61 5.09 -1.45
C GLY A 44 8.46 4.64 -2.91
N HIS A 45 9.60 4.42 -3.55
CA HIS A 45 9.70 3.96 -4.94
C HIS A 45 10.59 2.72 -5.01
N PRO A 46 10.56 1.95 -6.12
CA PRO A 46 11.44 0.81 -6.28
C PRO A 46 12.91 1.22 -6.11
N THR A 47 13.76 0.31 -5.65
CA THR A 47 15.17 0.62 -5.34
C THR A 47 15.99 1.03 -6.57
N TYR A 48 15.54 0.68 -7.78
CA TYR A 48 16.14 1.12 -9.04
C TYR A 48 15.64 2.49 -9.52
N TRP A 49 14.66 3.10 -8.84
CA TRP A 49 14.18 4.44 -9.17
C TRP A 49 15.18 5.49 -8.63
N PRO A 50 15.40 6.63 -9.32
CA PRO A 50 16.43 7.61 -8.94
C PRO A 50 16.29 8.21 -7.53
N THR A 51 15.13 8.08 -6.90
CA THR A 51 14.86 8.60 -5.55
C THR A 51 13.79 7.76 -4.84
N ALA A 52 13.86 7.71 -3.52
CA ALA A 52 12.83 7.21 -2.63
C ALA A 52 11.76 8.27 -2.30
N SER A 53 11.88 9.50 -2.82
CA SER A 53 11.03 10.65 -2.49
C SER A 53 9.58 10.45 -2.93
N GLU A 54 8.79 9.94 -2.02
CA GLU A 54 7.36 9.64 -2.15
C GLU A 54 6.63 10.23 -0.94
N PHE A 55 5.34 10.55 -1.10
CA PHE A 55 4.55 11.28 -0.10
C PHE A 55 4.59 10.62 1.28
N ASN A 56 4.19 9.36 1.42
CA ASN A 56 4.13 8.68 2.72
C ASN A 56 5.51 8.51 3.36
N LEU A 57 6.50 8.08 2.58
CA LEU A 57 7.86 7.85 3.07
C LEU A 57 8.52 9.15 3.57
N LYS A 58 8.42 10.25 2.81
CA LYS A 58 9.14 11.49 3.15
C LYS A 58 8.51 12.30 4.29
N GLN A 59 7.26 12.01 4.68
CA GLN A 59 6.62 12.67 5.83
C GLN A 59 7.33 12.30 7.14
N ASP A 60 7.94 11.12 7.21
CA ASP A 60 8.75 10.69 8.35
C ASP A 60 9.87 9.74 7.90
N ILE A 61 11.00 10.35 7.52
CA ILE A 61 12.18 9.62 7.03
C ILE A 61 12.75 8.73 8.13
N HIS A 62 12.73 9.17 9.39
CA HIS A 62 13.30 8.42 10.49
C HIS A 62 12.48 7.15 10.78
N ALA A 63 11.16 7.26 10.81
CA ALA A 63 10.28 6.09 10.91
C ALA A 63 10.46 5.15 9.71
N SER A 64 10.62 5.70 8.51
CA SER A 64 10.88 4.91 7.30
C SER A 64 12.19 4.12 7.39
N GLN A 65 13.27 4.74 7.87
CA GLN A 65 14.55 4.08 8.11
C GLN A 65 14.41 2.95 9.13
N ILE A 66 13.75 3.21 10.26
CA ILE A 66 13.48 2.19 11.29
C ILE A 66 12.77 0.98 10.69
N ILE A 67 11.76 1.18 9.83
CA ILE A 67 11.04 0.05 9.22
C ILE A 67 11.96 -0.81 8.35
N PHE A 68 12.77 -0.18 7.48
CA PHE A 68 13.73 -0.92 6.65
C PHE A 68 14.85 -1.58 7.47
N ASP A 69 15.16 -1.08 8.66
CA ASP A 69 16.21 -1.62 9.54
C ASP A 69 15.70 -2.65 10.56
N SER A 70 14.40 -2.66 10.88
CA SER A 70 13.84 -3.36 12.03
C SER A 70 13.84 -4.89 11.96
N GLY A 71 13.97 -5.47 10.76
CA GLY A 71 13.80 -6.91 10.58
C GLY A 71 12.35 -7.39 10.64
N VAL A 72 11.37 -6.49 10.76
CA VAL A 72 9.95 -6.86 10.69
C VAL A 72 9.64 -7.48 9.32
N PRO A 73 8.82 -8.54 9.24
CA PRO A 73 8.33 -9.04 7.96
C PRO A 73 7.61 -7.93 7.19
N LEU A 74 8.27 -7.38 6.17
CA LEU A 74 7.79 -6.24 5.40
C LEU A 74 7.39 -6.68 3.99
N VAL A 75 6.17 -6.32 3.60
CA VAL A 75 5.70 -6.25 2.23
C VAL A 75 5.70 -4.78 1.81
N HIS A 76 6.74 -4.39 1.08
CA HIS A 76 6.90 -3.06 0.52
C HIS A 76 6.11 -2.96 -0.79
N VAL A 77 5.21 -1.98 -0.87
CA VAL A 77 4.43 -1.64 -2.08
C VAL A 77 4.92 -0.28 -2.60
N PRO A 78 5.81 -0.25 -3.60
CA PRO A 78 6.31 1.00 -4.15
C PRO A 78 5.24 1.78 -4.94
N CYS A 79 5.38 3.10 -5.02
CA CYS A 79 4.42 3.90 -5.79
C CYS A 79 4.72 3.91 -7.31
N LYS A 80 5.98 4.13 -7.71
CA LYS A 80 6.41 4.13 -9.11
C LYS A 80 6.49 2.71 -9.68
N ASN A 81 6.00 2.52 -10.90
CA ASN A 81 5.89 1.27 -11.66
C ASN A 81 5.12 0.12 -10.96
N VAL A 82 4.44 0.39 -9.85
CA VAL A 82 3.69 -0.62 -9.09
C VAL A 82 2.32 -0.08 -8.70
N ALA A 83 2.20 0.69 -7.61
CA ALA A 83 0.90 1.22 -7.19
C ALA A 83 0.29 2.20 -8.20
N GLU A 84 1.10 2.90 -9.00
CA GLU A 84 0.61 3.79 -10.06
C GLU A 84 -0.13 3.09 -11.20
N HIS A 85 -0.01 1.76 -11.32
CA HIS A 85 -0.84 0.98 -12.23
C HIS A 85 -2.27 0.82 -11.71
N VAL A 86 -2.50 0.97 -10.41
CA VAL A 86 -3.84 0.94 -9.80
C VAL A 86 -4.51 2.28 -10.04
N LYS A 87 -5.00 2.48 -11.26
CA LYS A 87 -5.70 3.68 -11.71
C LYS A 87 -6.95 3.36 -12.50
N THR A 88 -7.88 4.30 -12.48
CA THR A 88 -9.18 4.19 -13.13
C THR A 88 -9.57 5.52 -13.75
N THR A 89 -10.64 5.53 -14.52
CA THR A 89 -11.12 6.70 -15.25
C THR A 89 -12.51 7.12 -14.78
N LEU A 90 -12.89 8.37 -15.03
CA LEU A 90 -14.22 8.86 -14.70
C LEU A 90 -15.34 8.01 -15.34
N PRO A 91 -15.26 7.62 -16.64
CA PRO A 91 -16.30 6.76 -17.24
C PRO A 91 -16.50 5.42 -16.53
N GLU A 92 -15.43 4.80 -16.01
CA GLU A 92 -15.55 3.56 -15.24
C GLU A 92 -16.21 3.80 -13.87
N ILE A 93 -15.87 4.91 -13.21
CA ILE A 93 -16.48 5.29 -11.93
C ILE A 93 -17.98 5.62 -12.12
N GLU A 94 -18.32 6.40 -13.15
CA GLU A 94 -19.71 6.70 -13.49
C GLU A 94 -20.52 5.44 -13.83
N ARG A 95 -19.88 4.44 -14.47
CA ARG A 95 -20.57 3.22 -14.89
C ARG A 95 -20.71 2.19 -13.78
N TYR A 96 -19.68 1.99 -12.97
CA TYR A 96 -19.59 0.85 -12.06
C TYR A 96 -19.62 1.22 -10.57
N VAL A 97 -19.49 2.50 -10.22
CA VAL A 97 -19.44 2.96 -8.83
C VAL A 97 -20.64 3.86 -8.50
N LYS A 98 -20.96 4.83 -9.36
CA LYS A 98 -22.14 5.69 -9.18
C LYS A 98 -23.43 4.88 -9.12
N GLY A 99 -24.31 5.20 -8.19
CA GLY A 99 -25.59 4.51 -7.98
C GLY A 99 -25.47 3.17 -7.24
N GLN A 100 -24.27 2.73 -6.86
CA GLN A 100 -24.05 1.54 -6.02
C GLN A 100 -24.21 1.89 -4.53
N GLY A 101 -25.42 2.31 -4.15
CA GLY A 101 -25.74 2.77 -2.80
C GLY A 101 -25.02 4.05 -2.39
N THR A 102 -25.18 4.44 -1.11
CA THR A 102 -24.64 5.69 -0.57
C THR A 102 -23.10 5.74 -0.61
N ILE A 103 -22.43 4.60 -0.45
CA ILE A 103 -20.97 4.50 -0.56
C ILE A 103 -20.53 4.73 -2.00
N GLY A 104 -21.20 4.11 -2.98
CA GLY A 104 -20.87 4.30 -4.40
C GLY A 104 -21.00 5.75 -4.84
N ASP A 105 -22.10 6.42 -4.46
CA ASP A 105 -22.31 7.84 -4.76
C ASP A 105 -21.25 8.74 -4.12
N TYR A 106 -20.91 8.49 -2.85
CA TYR A 106 -19.84 9.21 -2.15
C TYR A 106 -18.48 9.05 -2.82
N LEU A 107 -18.11 7.81 -3.21
CA LEU A 107 -16.84 7.54 -3.89
C LEU A 107 -16.80 8.20 -5.28
N HIS A 108 -17.91 8.19 -6.01
CA HIS A 108 -18.03 8.89 -7.29
C HIS A 108 -17.83 10.40 -7.12
N GLU A 109 -18.46 11.02 -6.10
CA GLU A 109 -18.32 12.46 -5.83
C GLU A 109 -16.89 12.87 -5.49
N ILE A 110 -16.19 12.10 -4.65
CA ILE A 110 -14.78 12.37 -4.32
C ILE A 110 -13.91 12.26 -5.58
N PHE A 111 -14.12 11.23 -6.39
CA PHE A 111 -13.35 11.02 -7.60
C PHE A 111 -13.57 12.17 -8.61
N LEU A 112 -14.83 12.54 -8.83
CA LEU A 112 -15.22 13.65 -9.70
C LEU A 112 -14.63 14.97 -9.21
N GLY A 113 -14.69 15.23 -7.90
CA GLY A 113 -14.20 16.46 -7.28
C GLY A 113 -12.67 16.59 -7.24
N TYR A 114 -11.92 15.49 -7.40
CA TYR A 114 -10.46 15.51 -7.31
C TYR A 114 -9.78 16.29 -8.45
N ASN A 115 -10.39 16.35 -9.64
CA ASN A 115 -9.93 17.20 -10.74
C ASN A 115 -11.09 17.85 -11.48
N LYS A 116 -10.88 19.07 -11.97
CA LYS A 116 -11.87 19.76 -12.81
C LYS A 116 -11.88 19.28 -14.26
N ASP A 117 -10.72 18.84 -14.75
CA ASP A 117 -10.54 18.34 -16.11
C ASP A 117 -10.30 16.83 -16.10
N HIS A 118 -11.19 16.11 -16.78
CA HIS A 118 -11.18 14.65 -16.92
C HIS A 118 -10.84 14.19 -18.34
N TYR A 119 -10.54 15.10 -19.27
CA TYR A 119 -10.22 14.75 -20.65
C TYR A 119 -8.91 13.96 -20.74
N ALA A 120 -8.98 12.75 -21.33
CA ALA A 120 -7.86 11.81 -21.42
C ALA A 120 -7.14 11.54 -20.07
N ARG A 121 -7.88 11.63 -18.96
CA ARG A 121 -7.30 11.56 -17.62
C ARG A 121 -7.73 10.31 -16.86
N SER A 122 -6.74 9.66 -16.27
CA SER A 122 -6.93 8.64 -15.24
C SER A 122 -6.51 9.18 -13.87
N LYS A 123 -7.02 8.57 -12.80
CA LYS A 123 -6.58 8.82 -11.44
C LYS A 123 -6.20 7.52 -10.75
N GLU A 124 -5.06 7.55 -10.08
CA GLU A 124 -4.56 6.45 -9.28
C GLU A 124 -5.26 6.38 -7.92
N ILE A 125 -5.48 5.16 -7.42
CA ILE A 125 -6.00 4.87 -6.09
C ILE A 125 -5.00 3.93 -5.41
N TRP A 126 -3.79 4.44 -5.13
CA TRP A 126 -2.62 3.64 -4.74
C TRP A 126 -2.87 2.74 -3.55
N ASP A 127 -3.59 3.22 -2.54
CA ASP A 127 -3.88 2.53 -1.29
C ASP A 127 -4.53 1.16 -1.52
N VAL A 128 -5.34 1.03 -2.58
CA VAL A 128 -6.00 -0.23 -2.97
C VAL A 128 -4.98 -1.33 -3.30
N ALA A 129 -3.77 -0.99 -3.74
CA ALA A 129 -2.73 -1.98 -4.03
C ALA A 129 -2.37 -2.82 -2.80
N THR A 130 -2.37 -2.23 -1.60
CA THR A 130 -2.06 -2.96 -0.35
C THR A 130 -3.12 -3.99 0.00
N ILE A 131 -4.40 -3.63 -0.18
CA ILE A 131 -5.53 -4.52 0.05
C ILE A 131 -5.60 -5.59 -1.05
N ALA A 132 -5.33 -5.22 -2.31
CA ALA A 132 -5.26 -6.16 -3.42
C ALA A 132 -4.22 -7.25 -3.18
N TYR A 133 -3.04 -6.91 -2.64
CA TYR A 133 -2.03 -7.89 -2.26
C TYR A 133 -2.55 -8.89 -1.22
N LEU A 134 -3.30 -8.41 -0.21
CA LEU A 134 -3.87 -9.27 0.83
C LEU A 134 -5.02 -10.15 0.32
N VAL A 135 -5.85 -9.63 -0.58
CA VAL A 135 -6.97 -10.39 -1.17
C VAL A 135 -6.43 -11.48 -2.09
N ASN A 136 -5.48 -11.13 -2.96
CA ASN A 136 -4.86 -12.09 -3.86
C ASN A 136 -3.44 -11.62 -4.26
N PRO A 137 -2.37 -12.24 -3.73
CA PRO A 137 -1.01 -11.82 -4.03
C PRO A 137 -0.63 -12.00 -5.50
N ASN A 138 -1.37 -12.78 -6.30
CA ASN A 138 -1.13 -12.88 -7.74
C ASN A 138 -1.56 -11.62 -8.51
N TRP A 139 -2.37 -10.75 -7.90
CA TRP A 139 -2.72 -9.45 -8.48
C TRP A 139 -1.62 -8.42 -8.24
N VAL A 140 -0.80 -8.60 -7.20
CA VAL A 140 0.32 -7.73 -6.87
C VAL A 140 1.58 -8.60 -6.75
N PRO A 141 2.09 -9.12 -7.87
CA PRO A 141 3.27 -9.99 -7.84
C PRO A 141 4.43 -9.30 -7.14
N SER A 142 5.23 -10.10 -6.45
CA SER A 142 6.29 -9.60 -5.57
C SER A 142 7.45 -10.57 -5.52
N GLU A 143 8.62 -10.05 -5.15
CA GLU A 143 9.86 -10.80 -5.03
C GLU A 143 10.45 -10.62 -3.63
N ILE A 144 11.27 -11.59 -3.21
CA ILE A 144 12.08 -11.43 -2.00
C ILE A 144 13.37 -10.74 -2.39
N MET A 145 13.67 -9.63 -1.73
CA MET A 145 14.87 -8.81 -1.94
C MET A 145 15.50 -8.49 -0.58
N LEU A 146 16.79 -8.17 -0.55
CA LEU A 146 17.42 -7.68 0.68
C LEU A 146 16.90 -6.26 0.97
N SER A 147 16.63 -5.97 2.25
CA SER A 147 16.15 -4.66 2.68
C SER A 147 17.18 -3.58 2.34
N PRO A 148 16.79 -2.52 1.60
CA PRO A 148 17.71 -1.44 1.28
C PRO A 148 18.05 -0.63 2.54
N VAL A 149 19.08 0.20 2.42
CA VAL A 149 19.31 1.33 3.34
C VAL A 149 18.67 2.56 2.73
N LEU A 150 17.83 3.25 3.49
CA LEU A 150 17.25 4.54 3.11
C LEU A 150 18.14 5.67 3.63
N ASN A 151 18.80 6.38 2.73
CA ASN A 151 19.68 7.49 3.10
C ASN A 151 18.87 8.75 3.49
N PRO A 152 19.43 9.65 4.33
CA PRO A 152 18.77 10.89 4.72
C PRO A 152 18.39 11.81 3.54
N ASP A 153 19.04 11.66 2.39
CA ASP A 153 18.79 12.41 1.16
C ASP A 153 17.72 11.76 0.26
N LEU A 154 16.98 10.77 0.76
CA LEU A 154 15.94 10.03 0.04
C LEU A 154 16.49 9.25 -1.17
N THR A 155 17.71 8.72 -1.05
CA THR A 155 18.26 7.74 -1.99
C THR A 155 18.29 6.34 -1.37
N TRP A 156 18.34 5.32 -2.23
CA TRP A 156 18.50 3.93 -1.82
C TRP A 156 19.96 3.52 -1.91
N ASP A 157 20.46 2.83 -0.89
CA ASP A 157 21.68 2.03 -0.97
C ASP A 157 21.31 0.53 -0.86
N VAL A 158 21.82 -0.24 -1.83
CA VAL A 158 21.56 -1.68 -1.99
C VAL A 158 22.88 -2.50 -2.02
N ALA A 159 24.00 -1.87 -1.66
CA ALA A 159 25.31 -2.49 -1.69
C ALA A 159 25.49 -3.54 -0.58
N ASP A 160 24.91 -3.31 0.59
CA ASP A 160 25.02 -4.21 1.74
C ASP A 160 24.22 -5.51 1.50
N ARG A 161 24.96 -6.61 1.30
CA ARG A 161 24.40 -7.95 1.08
C ARG A 161 24.10 -8.72 2.37
N SER A 162 24.40 -8.16 3.54
CA SER A 162 24.11 -8.77 4.85
C SER A 162 22.71 -8.45 5.39
N ARG A 163 22.00 -7.52 4.73
CA ARG A 163 20.66 -7.06 5.11
C ARG A 163 19.63 -8.19 5.09
N HIS A 164 18.65 -8.11 5.98
CA HIS A 164 17.58 -9.10 6.07
C HIS A 164 16.65 -9.04 4.85
N PRO A 165 15.97 -10.14 4.48
CA PRO A 165 15.05 -10.15 3.36
C PRO A 165 13.73 -9.43 3.68
N ILE A 166 13.21 -8.71 2.70
CA ILE A 166 11.85 -8.16 2.66
C ILE A 166 11.16 -8.62 1.37
N ARG A 167 9.84 -8.47 1.31
CA ARG A 167 9.08 -8.72 0.09
C ARG A 167 8.77 -7.38 -0.58
N VAL A 168 9.07 -7.26 -1.87
CA VAL A 168 8.83 -6.03 -2.64
C VAL A 168 7.89 -6.34 -3.79
N ALA A 169 6.78 -5.60 -3.87
CA ALA A 169 5.87 -5.68 -5.00
C ALA A 169 6.56 -5.15 -6.28
N THR A 170 6.42 -5.88 -7.39
CA THR A 170 7.06 -5.55 -8.67
C THR A 170 6.08 -5.11 -9.75
N ASN A 171 4.78 -5.33 -9.55
CA ASN A 171 3.71 -4.84 -10.42
C ASN A 171 2.36 -4.83 -9.68
N ALA A 172 1.35 -4.18 -10.24
CA ALA A 172 -0.05 -4.30 -9.82
C ALA A 172 -0.96 -4.51 -11.04
N ARG A 173 -1.64 -5.65 -11.08
CA ARG A 173 -2.57 -6.05 -12.16
C ARG A 173 -3.90 -5.32 -11.98
N ARG A 174 -3.98 -4.13 -12.56
CA ARG A 174 -5.14 -3.21 -12.49
C ARG A 174 -6.49 -3.90 -12.70
N ASP A 175 -6.64 -4.67 -13.77
CA ASP A 175 -7.94 -5.18 -14.19
C ASP A 175 -8.60 -6.15 -13.21
N PRO A 176 -7.93 -7.23 -12.73
CA PRO A 176 -8.54 -8.09 -11.72
C PRO A 176 -8.80 -7.34 -10.40
N ILE A 177 -7.97 -6.37 -10.04
CA ILE A 177 -8.16 -5.54 -8.84
C ILE A 177 -9.46 -4.72 -8.93
N PHE A 178 -9.65 -3.98 -10.03
CA PHE A 178 -10.88 -3.18 -10.20
C PHE A 178 -12.11 -4.03 -10.45
N ARG A 179 -11.98 -5.18 -11.12
CA ARG A 179 -13.08 -6.14 -11.25
C ARG A 179 -13.58 -6.59 -9.88
N ASP A 180 -12.67 -6.97 -8.99
CA ASP A 180 -13.00 -7.38 -7.62
C ASP A 180 -13.63 -6.23 -6.82
N LEU A 181 -13.02 -5.04 -6.88
CA LEU A 181 -13.51 -3.86 -6.15
C LEU A 181 -14.93 -3.45 -6.61
N PHE A 182 -15.16 -3.36 -7.93
CA PHE A 182 -16.48 -2.98 -8.46
C PHE A 182 -17.54 -4.05 -8.18
N SER A 183 -17.17 -5.34 -8.25
CA SER A 183 -18.11 -6.43 -7.94
C SER A 183 -18.53 -6.39 -6.47
N LYS A 184 -17.56 -6.27 -5.55
CA LYS A 184 -17.85 -6.19 -4.11
C LYS A 184 -18.69 -4.97 -3.74
N LEU A 185 -18.46 -3.83 -4.40
CA LEU A 185 -19.27 -2.63 -4.18
C LEU A 185 -20.72 -2.86 -4.62
N ALA A 186 -20.94 -3.45 -5.80
CA ALA A 186 -22.27 -3.78 -6.30
C ALA A 186 -22.99 -4.84 -5.44
N ASP A 187 -22.27 -5.86 -5.00
CA ASP A 187 -22.79 -6.89 -4.10
C ASP A 187 -23.20 -6.26 -2.76
N HIS A 188 -22.39 -5.36 -2.19
CA HIS A 188 -22.73 -4.65 -0.96
C HIS A 188 -24.00 -3.81 -1.10
N ALA A 189 -24.13 -3.06 -2.21
CA ALA A 189 -25.31 -2.24 -2.47
C ALA A 189 -26.59 -3.06 -2.69
N SER A 190 -26.46 -4.33 -3.11
CA SER A 190 -27.60 -5.23 -3.33
C SER A 190 -28.12 -5.88 -2.03
N HIS A 191 -27.33 -5.86 -0.95
CA HIS A 191 -27.62 -6.56 0.30
C HIS A 191 -27.74 -5.64 1.53
N GLY A 192 -27.56 -4.32 1.35
CA GLY A 192 -27.69 -3.29 2.39
C GLY A 192 -28.91 -2.42 2.17
#